data_AF-A0A9D9PU27-F1
#
_entry.id   AF-A0A9D9PU27-F1
#
_cell.length_a   1.000
_cell.length_b   1.000
_cell.length_c   1.000
_cell.angle_alpha   90.00
_cell.angle_beta   90.00
_cell.angle_gamma   90.00
#
_symmetry.space_group_name_H-M   'P 1'
#
loop_
_entity.id
_entity.type
_entity.pdbx_description
1 polymer ?
#
loop_
_entity_poly.entity_id
_entity_poly.type
_entity_poly.pdbx_seq_one_letter_code
_entity_poly.pdbx_strand_id
1 'polypeptide(L)'
;MRNTALTIHAVTPGSPAANAGVAAGSTLVSLNGRAVTDALGLRFAETAEKIVLVWRDGEGRERRATIAKPDDLALGLDVEPLKMHACNNKCTFCFAHQNARGMRRALYFKDDDYRFSFLNGNFATLTNLTDADMARIVAERLSPLYISVHTTDWSLRNRILGNPNAPNVLEQIGRFAAARIAMHTQVVLCPGVNDGAHLAKTLDDLQPFSPSVATVALVPVGLTQYRERLPVLRTPDGMYARELLTWVEPRRRRTLRELGTRFAFPSDEFYLLAGRPFPSARSYEGYAQLGNGVGGSRKFLEEFRRCGARLPST
;
A
#
# COMPACT_ATOMS: atom_id res chain seq x y z
N MET A 1 8.69 22.90 -10.20
CA MET A 1 8.38 21.56 -10.77
C MET A 1 8.77 21.59 -12.24
N ARG A 2 9.70 20.74 -12.69
CA ARG A 2 9.87 20.56 -14.14
C ARG A 2 8.62 19.82 -14.60
N ASN A 3 7.83 20.45 -15.46
CA ASN A 3 6.63 19.87 -16.02
C ASN A 3 7.08 18.68 -16.88
N THR A 4 7.14 17.48 -16.31
CA THR A 4 7.52 16.28 -17.05
C THR A 4 6.37 15.98 -17.99
N ALA A 5 6.57 16.36 -19.25
CA ALA A 5 5.71 16.00 -20.37
C ALA A 5 5.46 14.48 -20.35
N LEU A 6 4.19 14.08 -20.29
CA LEU A 6 3.83 12.66 -20.31
C LEU A 6 3.75 12.18 -21.76
N THR A 7 4.77 11.45 -22.20
CA THR A 7 4.87 10.94 -23.57
C THR A 7 3.90 9.79 -23.80
N ILE A 8 3.22 9.82 -24.94
CA ILE A 8 2.31 8.77 -25.41
C ILE A 8 3.12 7.79 -26.25
N HIS A 9 3.27 6.55 -25.78
CA HIS A 9 4.03 5.51 -26.46
C HIS A 9 3.21 4.80 -27.54
N ALA A 10 1.94 4.58 -27.28
CA ALA A 10 1.02 3.97 -28.22
C ALA A 10 -0.39 4.53 -28.04
N VAL A 11 -1.19 4.41 -29.09
CA VAL A 11 -2.62 4.74 -29.07
C VAL A 11 -3.37 3.53 -29.60
N THR A 12 -4.35 3.05 -28.84
CA THR A 12 -5.16 1.90 -29.23
C THR A 12 -5.96 2.23 -30.49
N PRO A 13 -5.90 1.42 -31.57
CA PRO A 13 -6.68 1.66 -32.78
C PRO A 13 -8.19 1.73 -32.48
N GLY A 14 -8.89 2.68 -33.12
CA GLY A 14 -10.33 2.88 -32.93
C GLY A 14 -10.74 3.48 -31.58
N SER A 15 -9.78 3.79 -30.70
CA SER A 15 -10.05 4.44 -29.42
C SER A 15 -10.50 5.88 -29.55
N PRO A 16 -11.11 6.47 -28.51
CA PRO A 16 -11.49 7.88 -28.51
C PRO A 16 -10.31 8.82 -28.81
N ALA A 17 -9.11 8.53 -28.30
CA ALA A 17 -7.92 9.32 -28.61
C ALA A 17 -7.44 9.16 -30.06
N ALA A 18 -7.50 7.95 -30.63
CA ALA A 18 -7.17 7.72 -32.03
C ALA A 18 -8.10 8.51 -32.96
N ASN A 19 -9.42 8.48 -32.68
CA ASN A 19 -10.43 9.21 -33.45
C ASN A 19 -10.28 10.74 -33.33
N ALA A 20 -9.67 11.22 -32.24
CA ALA A 20 -9.32 12.62 -32.04
C ALA A 20 -8.02 13.04 -32.76
N GLY A 21 -7.31 12.11 -33.41
CA GLY A 21 -6.07 12.36 -34.13
C GLY A 21 -4.81 12.34 -33.26
N VAL A 22 -4.87 11.74 -32.07
CA VAL A 22 -3.68 11.55 -31.23
C VAL A 22 -2.82 10.42 -31.81
N ALA A 23 -1.52 10.65 -31.88
CA ALA A 23 -0.55 9.69 -32.41
C ALA A 23 0.53 9.35 -31.38
N ALA A 24 1.15 8.18 -31.51
CA ALA A 24 2.34 7.81 -30.76
C ALA A 24 3.45 8.86 -30.95
N GLY A 25 4.22 9.12 -29.89
CA GLY A 25 5.22 10.20 -29.84
C GLY A 25 4.65 11.57 -29.46
N SER A 26 3.32 11.72 -29.41
CA SER A 26 2.69 12.93 -28.88
C SER A 26 2.98 13.09 -27.38
N THR A 27 2.96 14.33 -26.90
CA THR A 27 3.08 14.66 -25.48
C THR A 27 1.73 15.08 -24.93
N LEU A 28 1.25 14.40 -23.89
CA LEU A 28 0.05 14.81 -23.17
C LEU A 28 0.33 16.06 -22.33
N VAL A 29 -0.52 17.09 -22.47
CA VAL A 29 -0.38 18.36 -21.74
C VAL A 29 -1.42 18.45 -20.63
N SER A 30 -2.70 18.31 -20.97
CA SER A 30 -3.78 18.39 -19.99
C SER A 30 -5.02 17.62 -20.43
N LEU A 31 -5.79 17.18 -19.43
CA LEU A 31 -7.15 16.69 -19.58
C LEU A 31 -8.06 17.54 -18.70
N ASN A 32 -9.16 18.05 -19.25
CA ASN A 32 -10.14 18.87 -18.53
C ASN A 32 -9.51 20.07 -17.80
N GLY A 33 -8.50 20.70 -18.43
CA GLY A 33 -7.79 21.85 -17.88
C GLY A 33 -6.82 21.52 -16.73
N ARG A 34 -6.67 20.23 -16.36
CA ARG A 34 -5.71 19.77 -15.37
C ARG A 34 -4.48 19.18 -16.06
N ALA A 35 -3.30 19.63 -15.66
CA ALA A 35 -2.05 19.04 -16.14
C ALA A 35 -1.98 17.55 -15.72
N VAL A 36 -1.63 16.68 -16.66
CA VAL A 36 -1.46 15.25 -16.40
C VAL A 36 0.01 14.91 -16.49
N THR A 37 0.62 14.66 -15.34
CA THR A 37 2.07 14.48 -15.21
C THR A 37 2.50 13.02 -15.12
N ASP A 38 1.57 12.10 -14.90
CA ASP A 38 1.85 10.68 -14.78
C ASP A 38 0.64 9.81 -15.11
N ALA A 39 0.86 8.49 -15.21
CA ALA A 39 -0.18 7.53 -15.56
C ALA A 39 -1.34 7.50 -14.56
N LEU A 40 -1.10 7.80 -13.27
CA LEU A 40 -2.17 7.87 -12.26
C LEU A 40 -3.10 9.05 -12.55
N GLY A 41 -2.54 10.23 -12.84
CA GLY A 41 -3.31 11.41 -13.22
C GLY A 41 -4.15 11.17 -14.49
N LEU A 42 -3.63 10.41 -15.46
CA LEU A 42 -4.37 10.02 -16.66
C LEU A 42 -5.58 9.16 -16.30
N ARG A 43 -5.39 8.13 -15.46
CA ARG A 43 -6.47 7.21 -15.04
C ARG A 43 -7.61 7.95 -14.33
N PHE A 44 -7.30 8.97 -13.53
CA PHE A 44 -8.33 9.80 -12.92
C PHE A 44 -9.04 10.72 -13.93
N ALA A 45 -8.27 11.36 -14.81
CA ALA A 45 -8.83 12.35 -15.70
C ALA A 45 -9.65 11.72 -16.84
N GLU A 46 -9.43 10.44 -17.15
CA GLU A 46 -10.19 9.74 -18.20
C GLU A 46 -11.56 9.23 -17.77
N THR A 47 -11.92 9.23 -16.48
CA THR A 47 -13.25 8.77 -16.03
C THR A 47 -14.38 9.79 -16.23
N ALA A 48 -14.15 10.83 -17.04
CA ALA A 48 -15.17 11.83 -17.37
C ALA A 48 -15.87 11.48 -18.69
N GLU A 49 -17.19 11.72 -18.76
CA GLU A 49 -17.97 11.50 -19.99
C GLU A 49 -17.58 12.47 -21.11
N LYS A 50 -17.15 13.68 -20.73
CA LYS A 50 -16.69 14.71 -21.65
C LYS A 50 -15.28 15.14 -21.26
N ILE A 51 -14.33 14.93 -22.18
CA ILE A 51 -12.92 15.21 -21.97
C ILE A 51 -12.47 16.28 -22.95
N VAL A 52 -11.93 17.38 -22.42
CA VAL A 52 -11.13 18.33 -23.19
C VAL A 52 -9.68 17.87 -23.14
N LEU A 53 -9.22 17.25 -24.22
CA LEU A 53 -7.87 16.73 -24.36
C LEU A 53 -6.97 17.79 -25.02
N VAL A 54 -5.81 18.06 -24.41
CA VAL A 54 -4.77 18.92 -24.98
C VAL A 54 -3.45 18.15 -25.03
N TRP A 55 -2.86 18.07 -26.22
CA TRP A 55 -1.58 17.40 -26.45
C TRP A 55 -0.70 18.21 -27.40
N ARG A 56 0.60 17.94 -27.40
CA ARG A 56 1.52 18.42 -28.44
C ARG A 56 1.82 17.27 -29.40
N ASP A 57 1.66 17.52 -30.69
CA ASP A 57 1.99 16.55 -31.73
C ASP A 57 3.52 16.41 -31.91
N GLY A 58 3.95 15.53 -32.81
CA GLY A 58 5.38 15.27 -33.08
C GLY A 58 6.15 16.47 -33.63
N GLU A 59 5.46 17.52 -34.07
CA GLU A 59 6.06 18.80 -34.50
C GLU A 59 6.04 19.85 -33.38
N GLY A 60 5.59 19.47 -32.18
CA GLY A 60 5.49 20.34 -31.01
C GLY A 60 4.29 21.29 -31.01
N ARG A 61 3.36 21.16 -31.98
CA ARG A 61 2.19 22.03 -32.07
C ARG A 61 1.12 21.54 -31.11
N GLU A 62 0.56 22.48 -30.35
CA GLU A 62 -0.52 22.16 -29.43
C GLU A 62 -1.82 21.92 -30.19
N ARG A 63 -2.46 20.80 -29.88
CA ARG A 63 -3.74 20.35 -30.43
C ARG A 63 -4.74 20.21 -29.28
N ARG A 64 -6.00 20.43 -29.60
CA ARG A 64 -7.11 20.34 -28.66
C ARG A 64 -8.26 19.58 -29.31
N ALA A 65 -8.83 18.63 -28.58
CA ALA A 65 -10.04 17.93 -28.97
C ALA A 65 -11.02 17.86 -27.80
N THR A 66 -12.31 17.85 -28.11
CA THR A 66 -13.35 17.53 -27.13
C THR A 66 -13.90 16.14 -27.48
N ILE A 67 -13.72 15.20 -26.56
CA ILE A 67 -14.09 13.80 -26.73
C ILE A 67 -15.29 13.54 -25.82
N ALA A 68 -16.37 12.99 -26.40
CA ALA A 68 -17.48 12.45 -25.65
C ALA A 68 -17.40 10.92 -25.67
N LYS A 69 -17.47 10.29 -24.50
CA LYS A 69 -17.40 8.84 -24.33
C LYS A 69 -18.14 8.42 -23.05
N PRO A 70 -18.51 7.15 -22.89
CA PRO A 70 -18.87 6.61 -21.58
C PRO A 70 -17.75 6.80 -20.56
N ASP A 71 -18.08 6.91 -19.27
CA ASP A 71 -17.12 7.09 -18.19
C ASP A 71 -16.20 5.86 -17.99
N ASP A 72 -16.72 4.66 -18.27
CA ASP A 72 -16.01 3.38 -18.21
C ASP A 72 -15.10 3.07 -19.41
N LEU A 73 -15.27 3.78 -20.54
CA LEU A 73 -14.45 3.60 -21.72
C LEU A 73 -13.12 4.35 -21.58
N ALA A 74 -11.98 3.66 -21.62
CA ALA A 74 -10.67 4.32 -21.59
C ALA A 74 -10.41 5.18 -22.84
N LEU A 75 -9.56 6.20 -22.73
CA LEU A 75 -9.17 7.02 -23.89
C LEU A 75 -8.35 6.27 -24.93
N GLY A 76 -7.73 5.15 -24.55
CA GLY A 76 -6.82 4.36 -25.39
C GLY A 76 -5.42 4.94 -25.52
N LEU A 77 -4.99 5.75 -24.53
CA LEU A 77 -3.63 6.27 -24.44
C LEU A 77 -2.75 5.32 -23.62
N ASP A 78 -1.67 4.84 -24.23
CA ASP A 78 -0.59 4.16 -23.53
C ASP A 78 0.56 5.15 -23.31
N VAL A 79 0.94 5.32 -22.05
CA VAL A 79 1.88 6.35 -21.59
C VAL A 79 2.98 5.72 -20.76
N GLU A 80 4.04 6.47 -20.49
CA GLU A 80 5.15 5.96 -19.67
C GLU A 80 4.64 5.44 -18.32
N PRO A 81 5.00 4.20 -17.92
CA PRO A 81 4.55 3.65 -16.65
C PRO A 81 5.10 4.47 -15.48
N LEU A 82 4.38 4.43 -14.35
CA LEU A 82 4.84 5.09 -13.12
C LEU A 82 6.23 4.57 -12.73
N LYS A 83 7.21 5.46 -12.73
CA LYS A 83 8.53 5.19 -12.15
C LYS A 83 8.39 5.16 -10.63
N MET A 84 8.61 3.99 -10.03
CA MET A 84 8.60 3.82 -8.58
C MET A 84 9.67 4.68 -7.92
N HIS A 85 9.28 5.42 -6.88
CA HIS A 85 10.23 6.09 -6.01
C HIS A 85 10.91 5.08 -5.08
N ALA A 86 12.26 5.08 -5.08
CA ALA A 86 13.02 4.21 -4.20
C ALA A 86 12.86 4.63 -2.73
N CYS A 87 12.73 3.64 -1.85
CA CYS A 87 12.67 3.85 -0.41
C CYS A 87 13.96 4.50 0.12
N ASN A 88 13.80 5.51 0.98
CA ASN A 88 14.92 6.20 1.64
C ASN A 88 15.28 5.60 3.01
N ASN A 89 14.57 4.55 3.46
CA ASN A 89 14.82 3.91 4.75
C ASN A 89 15.90 2.83 4.68
N LYS A 90 16.53 2.57 5.83
CA LYS A 90 17.50 1.50 6.05
C LYS A 90 17.04 0.61 7.20
N CYS A 91 15.80 0.13 7.11
CA CYS A 91 15.16 -0.56 8.22
C CYS A 91 15.99 -1.74 8.71
N THR A 92 16.04 -1.93 10.03
CA THR A 92 16.78 -3.04 10.65
C THR A 92 16.28 -4.40 10.17
N PHE A 93 15.00 -4.49 9.79
CA PHE A 93 14.36 -5.69 9.24
C PHE A 93 14.16 -5.67 7.72
N CYS A 94 14.72 -4.72 6.97
CA CYS A 94 14.43 -4.56 5.54
C CYS A 94 14.79 -5.82 4.75
N PHE A 95 13.81 -6.50 4.14
CA PHE A 95 14.00 -7.75 3.40
C PHE A 95 15.02 -7.62 2.25
N ALA A 96 14.98 -6.51 1.50
CA ALA A 96 15.91 -6.28 0.39
C ALA A 96 17.38 -6.24 0.81
N HIS A 97 17.69 -5.81 2.05
CA HIS A 97 19.05 -5.83 2.58
C HIS A 97 19.53 -7.23 3.00
N GLN A 98 18.61 -8.19 3.08
CA GLN A 98 18.88 -9.57 3.50
C GLN A 98 18.89 -10.55 2.32
N ASN A 99 18.86 -10.06 1.09
CA ASN A 99 18.93 -10.93 -0.08
C ASN A 99 20.36 -11.45 -0.27
N ALA A 100 20.47 -12.70 -0.74
CA ALA A 100 21.74 -13.28 -1.15
C ALA A 100 22.45 -12.38 -2.18
N ARG A 101 23.79 -12.45 -2.28
CA ARG A 101 24.55 -11.71 -3.29
C ARG A 101 24.32 -12.29 -4.69
N GLY A 102 24.42 -11.45 -5.72
CA GLY A 102 24.33 -11.87 -7.14
C GLY A 102 22.91 -12.15 -7.64
N MET A 103 21.87 -11.77 -6.88
CA MET A 103 20.48 -11.94 -7.29
C MET A 103 20.07 -10.91 -8.36
N ARG A 104 18.90 -11.12 -8.97
CA ARG A 104 18.34 -10.16 -9.95
C ARG A 104 18.22 -8.77 -9.32
N ARG A 105 18.62 -7.72 -10.05
CA ARG A 105 18.62 -6.33 -9.56
C ARG A 105 17.29 -5.89 -8.94
N ALA A 106 16.18 -6.34 -9.52
CA ALA A 106 14.82 -6.05 -9.04
C ALA A 106 14.58 -6.52 -7.58
N LEU A 107 15.24 -7.58 -7.12
CA LEU A 107 15.08 -8.09 -5.75
C LEU A 107 15.74 -7.17 -4.70
N TYR A 108 16.66 -6.30 -5.10
CA TYR A 108 17.27 -5.32 -4.19
C TYR A 108 16.56 -3.97 -4.20
N PHE A 109 15.58 -3.79 -5.08
CA PHE A 109 14.77 -2.57 -5.12
C PHE A 109 13.83 -2.52 -3.92
N LYS A 110 13.73 -1.34 -3.30
CA LYS A 110 12.83 -1.08 -2.18
C LYS A 110 11.80 -0.09 -2.63
N ASP A 111 10.56 -0.53 -2.71
CA ASP A 111 9.41 0.34 -2.94
C ASP A 111 8.97 1.02 -1.64
N ASP A 112 8.51 2.26 -1.76
CA ASP A 112 7.94 3.07 -0.69
C ASP A 112 7.06 4.18 -1.28
N ASP A 113 6.39 3.90 -2.40
CA ASP A 113 5.68 4.89 -3.20
C ASP A 113 4.17 4.86 -2.91
N TYR A 114 3.62 5.98 -2.46
CA TYR A 114 2.19 6.09 -2.12
C TYR A 114 1.25 5.81 -3.30
N ARG A 115 1.70 6.04 -4.53
CA ARG A 115 0.88 5.78 -5.72
C ARG A 115 0.64 4.28 -5.88
N PHE A 116 1.67 3.47 -5.65
CA PHE A 116 1.57 2.01 -5.63
C PHE A 116 0.89 1.49 -4.38
N SER A 117 0.94 2.25 -3.28
CA SER A 117 0.10 1.98 -2.12
C SER A 117 -1.38 2.02 -2.47
N PHE A 118 -1.82 3.06 -3.15
CA PHE A 118 -3.21 3.17 -3.62
C PHE A 118 -3.55 2.15 -4.72
N LEU A 119 -2.70 2.01 -5.74
CA LEU A 119 -3.00 1.17 -6.91
C LEU A 119 -2.94 -0.34 -6.63
N ASN A 120 -1.97 -0.78 -5.81
CA ASN A 120 -1.62 -2.18 -5.67
C ASN A 120 -1.73 -2.69 -4.23
N GLY A 121 -1.99 -1.81 -3.26
CA GLY A 121 -1.98 -2.18 -1.84
C GLY A 121 -0.60 -2.32 -1.23
N ASN A 122 0.44 -1.75 -1.86
CA ASN A 122 1.80 -1.79 -1.33
C ASN A 122 1.92 -0.94 -0.06
N PHE A 123 2.63 -1.46 0.95
CA PHE A 123 2.80 -0.73 2.20
C PHE A 123 3.90 0.32 2.09
N ALA A 124 3.54 1.60 2.25
CA ALA A 124 4.46 2.72 2.28
C ALA A 124 4.66 3.22 3.72
N THR A 125 5.89 3.56 4.07
CA THR A 125 6.28 4.14 5.36
C THR A 125 6.00 5.65 5.45
N LEU A 126 5.70 6.29 4.31
CA LEU A 126 5.43 7.73 4.17
C LEU A 126 6.63 8.65 4.44
N THR A 127 7.84 8.10 4.57
CA THR A 127 9.05 8.88 4.93
C THR A 127 9.66 9.67 3.78
N ASN A 128 9.21 9.41 2.55
CA ASN A 128 9.67 10.07 1.33
C ASN A 128 8.63 11.06 0.76
N LEU A 129 7.52 11.30 1.47
CA LEU A 129 6.48 12.21 0.99
C LEU A 129 6.91 13.67 1.15
N THR A 130 6.77 14.41 0.06
CA THR A 130 6.87 15.87 0.09
C THR A 130 5.53 16.51 0.45
N ASP A 131 5.51 17.80 0.81
CA ASP A 131 4.25 18.52 1.03
C ASP A 131 3.35 18.52 -0.21
N ALA A 132 3.95 18.53 -1.42
CA ALA A 132 3.22 18.42 -2.67
C ALA A 132 2.57 17.04 -2.83
N ASP A 133 3.25 15.97 -2.44
CA ASP A 133 2.67 14.61 -2.43
C ASP A 133 1.52 14.52 -1.43
N MET A 134 1.72 15.02 -0.20
CA MET A 134 0.67 15.05 0.81
C MET A 134 -0.58 15.80 0.33
N ALA A 135 -0.38 16.98 -0.29
CA ALA A 135 -1.46 17.77 -0.86
C ALA A 135 -2.16 17.05 -2.02
N ARG A 136 -1.41 16.36 -2.89
CA ARG A 136 -1.95 15.59 -4.00
C ARG A 136 -2.82 14.43 -3.51
N ILE A 137 -2.34 13.65 -2.53
CA ILE A 137 -3.11 12.54 -1.94
C ILE A 137 -4.48 13.04 -1.47
N VAL A 138 -4.53 14.18 -0.78
CA VAL A 138 -5.77 14.79 -0.29
C VAL A 138 -6.64 15.31 -1.45
N ALA A 139 -6.07 16.05 -2.39
CA ALA A 139 -6.80 16.65 -3.50
C ALA A 139 -7.41 15.61 -4.45
N GLU A 140 -6.72 14.49 -4.66
CA GLU A 140 -7.16 13.37 -5.50
C GLU A 140 -7.91 12.28 -4.70
N ARG A 141 -8.03 12.43 -3.38
CA ARG A 141 -8.66 11.48 -2.46
C ARG A 141 -8.15 10.04 -2.64
N LEU A 142 -6.83 9.87 -2.73
CA LEU A 142 -6.21 8.57 -2.91
C LEU A 142 -6.51 7.67 -1.70
N SER A 143 -7.45 6.75 -1.86
CA SER A 143 -7.99 5.94 -0.77
C SER A 143 -8.45 4.56 -1.27
N PRO A 144 -8.13 3.46 -0.57
CA PRO A 144 -7.37 3.41 0.68
C PRO A 144 -5.85 3.59 0.49
N LEU A 145 -5.15 4.01 1.55
CA LEU A 145 -3.69 3.97 1.65
C LEU A 145 -3.26 2.81 2.56
N TYR A 146 -2.12 2.20 2.24
CA TYR A 146 -1.54 1.09 3.00
C TYR A 146 -0.24 1.57 3.65
N ILE A 147 -0.25 1.72 4.98
CA ILE A 147 0.78 2.45 5.72
C ILE A 147 1.57 1.52 6.64
N SER A 148 2.89 1.49 6.45
CA SER A 148 3.82 0.73 7.29
C SER A 148 4.24 1.58 8.50
N VAL A 149 3.53 1.41 9.62
CA VAL A 149 3.70 2.23 10.83
C VAL A 149 4.87 1.73 11.67
N HIS A 150 4.91 0.41 11.93
CA HIS A 150 5.86 -0.30 12.82
C HIS A 150 5.84 0.11 14.30
N THR A 151 5.78 1.39 14.62
CA THR A 151 5.55 1.93 15.96
C THR A 151 5.15 3.41 15.86
N THR A 152 4.38 3.90 16.83
CA THR A 152 4.04 5.34 16.94
C THR A 152 4.98 6.11 17.86
N ASP A 153 5.88 5.43 18.58
CA ASP A 153 6.99 6.09 19.26
C ASP A 153 7.97 6.62 18.21
N TRP A 154 8.04 7.95 18.09
CA TRP A 154 8.78 8.61 17.00
C TRP A 154 10.28 8.29 17.03
N SER A 155 10.91 8.32 18.21
CA SER A 155 12.34 8.04 18.34
C SER A 155 12.66 6.58 18.03
N LEU A 156 11.82 5.65 18.51
CA LEU A 156 11.94 4.24 18.18
C LEU A 156 11.70 3.98 16.69
N ARG A 157 10.71 4.65 16.08
CA ARG A 157 10.40 4.54 14.66
C ARG A 157 11.59 4.94 13.80
N ASN A 158 12.21 6.08 14.08
CA ASN A 158 13.39 6.56 13.36
C ASN A 158 14.57 5.58 13.45
N ARG A 159 14.76 4.98 14.64
CA ARG A 159 15.78 3.97 14.87
C ARG A 159 15.53 2.69 14.06
N ILE A 160 14.31 2.16 14.12
CA ILE A 160 13.92 0.92 13.44
C ILE A 160 13.98 1.08 11.91
N LEU A 161 13.54 2.24 11.39
CA LEU A 161 13.61 2.56 9.97
C LEU A 161 15.03 2.89 9.50
N GLY A 162 15.98 3.11 10.42
CA GLY A 162 17.32 3.57 10.08
C GLY A 162 17.29 4.93 9.36
N ASN A 163 16.31 5.77 9.70
CA ASN A 163 16.06 7.07 9.08
C ASN A 163 15.87 8.14 10.18
N PRO A 164 16.90 8.94 10.49
CA PRO A 164 16.83 9.94 11.56
C PRO A 164 15.87 11.10 11.23
N ASN A 165 15.58 11.30 9.94
CA ASN A 165 14.73 12.39 9.44
C ASN A 165 13.31 11.90 9.12
N ALA A 166 12.94 10.68 9.50
CA ALA A 166 11.59 10.18 9.25
C ALA A 166 10.58 11.06 9.99
N PRO A 167 9.54 11.59 9.30
CA PRO A 167 8.51 12.40 9.92
C PRO A 167 7.71 11.62 10.98
N ASN A 168 7.02 12.37 11.83
CA ASN A 168 6.07 11.79 12.77
C ASN A 168 4.86 11.23 12.00
N VAL A 169 4.72 9.90 12.02
CA VAL A 169 3.68 9.18 11.27
C VAL A 169 2.27 9.53 11.75
N LEU A 170 2.09 9.85 13.04
CA LEU A 170 0.78 10.22 13.58
C LEU A 170 0.27 11.54 13.02
N GLU A 171 1.16 12.51 12.76
CA GLU A 171 0.79 13.77 12.13
C GLU A 171 0.34 13.56 10.68
N GLN A 172 1.04 12.69 9.95
CA GLN A 172 0.66 12.33 8.58
C GLN A 172 -0.70 11.60 8.55
N ILE A 173 -0.88 10.61 9.42
CA ILE A 173 -2.16 9.88 9.58
C ILE A 173 -3.29 10.85 9.96
N GLY A 174 -3.04 11.79 10.87
CA GLY A 174 -4.04 12.78 11.27
C GLY A 174 -4.48 13.69 10.13
N ARG A 175 -3.54 14.15 9.29
CA ARG A 175 -3.85 14.92 8.08
C ARG A 175 -4.73 14.12 7.11
N PHE A 176 -4.39 12.85 6.88
CA PHE A 176 -5.18 11.98 6.01
C PHE A 176 -6.55 11.63 6.58
N ALA A 177 -6.64 11.40 7.89
CA ALA A 177 -7.89 11.14 8.58
C ALA A 177 -8.84 12.35 8.51
N ALA A 178 -8.32 13.57 8.68
CA ALA A 178 -9.09 14.81 8.51
C ALA A 178 -9.63 14.97 7.07
N ALA A 179 -8.90 14.46 6.08
CA ALA A 179 -9.33 14.39 4.68
C ALA A 179 -10.24 13.19 4.36
N ARG A 180 -10.62 12.37 5.35
CA ARG A 180 -11.43 11.14 5.21
C ARG A 180 -10.81 10.09 4.28
N ILE A 181 -9.49 10.02 4.25
CA ILE A 181 -8.78 8.96 3.53
C ILE A 181 -8.78 7.70 4.40
N ALA A 182 -9.35 6.61 3.89
CA ALA A 182 -9.25 5.30 4.52
C ALA A 182 -7.81 4.77 4.46
N MET A 183 -7.37 4.12 5.53
CA MET A 183 -6.01 3.66 5.75
C MET A 183 -6.00 2.26 6.36
N HIS A 184 -5.19 1.38 5.76
CA HIS A 184 -4.84 0.08 6.31
C HIS A 184 -3.40 0.14 6.81
N THR A 185 -3.16 -0.04 8.10
CA THR A 185 -1.83 0.08 8.67
C THR A 185 -1.20 -1.29 8.94
N GLN A 186 0.11 -1.34 9.06
CA GLN A 186 0.87 -2.54 9.40
C GLN A 186 1.91 -2.26 10.47
N VAL A 187 2.07 -3.24 11.37
CA VAL A 187 3.16 -3.35 12.32
C VAL A 187 3.89 -4.67 12.07
N VAL A 188 5.11 -4.56 11.53
CA VAL A 188 6.08 -5.66 11.53
C VAL A 188 6.67 -5.77 12.93
N LEU A 189 6.39 -6.86 13.62
CA LEU A 189 6.79 -7.11 15.00
C LEU A 189 8.19 -7.74 15.06
N CYS A 190 9.09 -7.01 15.70
CA CYS A 190 10.43 -7.43 16.05
C CYS A 190 10.48 -7.69 17.57
N PRO A 191 10.59 -8.96 18.00
CA PRO A 191 10.60 -9.33 19.41
C PRO A 191 11.62 -8.54 20.25
N GLY A 192 11.16 -7.91 21.33
CA GLY A 192 11.96 -7.08 22.24
C GLY A 192 12.29 -5.68 21.71
N VAL A 193 11.73 -5.26 20.57
CA VAL A 193 12.01 -3.95 19.96
C VAL A 193 10.78 -3.07 19.90
N ASN A 194 9.68 -3.52 19.29
CA ASN A 194 8.45 -2.75 19.10
C ASN A 194 7.19 -3.51 19.53
N ASP A 195 7.34 -4.47 20.44
CA ASP A 195 6.27 -5.25 21.03
C ASP A 195 5.93 -4.75 22.45
N GLY A 196 5.12 -5.53 23.19
CA GLY A 196 4.75 -5.22 24.57
C GLY A 196 4.14 -3.82 24.73
N ALA A 197 4.77 -2.98 25.55
CA ALA A 197 4.32 -1.61 25.80
C ALA A 197 4.35 -0.71 24.55
N HIS A 198 5.31 -0.90 23.64
CA HIS A 198 5.38 -0.13 22.40
C HIS A 198 4.24 -0.51 21.44
N LEU A 199 3.90 -1.80 21.36
CA LEU A 199 2.75 -2.25 20.59
C LEU A 199 1.44 -1.77 21.21
N ALA A 200 1.31 -1.83 22.54
CA ALA A 200 0.15 -1.28 23.27
C ALA A 200 -0.07 0.19 22.90
N LYS A 201 0.97 1.01 23.07
CA LYS A 201 0.96 2.43 22.69
C LYS A 201 0.60 2.64 21.22
N THR A 202 1.18 1.85 20.32
CA THR A 202 0.89 1.94 18.88
C THR A 202 -0.57 1.68 18.56
N LEU A 203 -1.19 0.67 19.15
CA LEU A 203 -2.61 0.41 18.96
C LEU A 203 -3.49 1.50 19.58
N ASP A 204 -3.14 1.96 20.78
CA ASP A 204 -3.89 2.98 21.52
C ASP A 204 -3.81 4.35 20.82
N ASP A 205 -2.67 4.70 20.22
CA ASP A 205 -2.50 5.95 19.45
C ASP A 205 -3.20 5.91 18.09
N LEU A 206 -3.31 4.73 17.45
CA LEU A 206 -3.96 4.59 16.14
C LEU A 206 -5.49 4.51 16.25
N GLN A 207 -6.00 3.96 17.36
CA GLN A 207 -7.43 3.73 17.58
C GLN A 207 -8.31 5.00 17.42
N PRO A 208 -7.92 6.18 17.92
CA PRO A 208 -8.69 7.43 17.76
C PRO A 208 -8.92 7.85 16.31
N PHE A 209 -8.11 7.37 15.36
CA PHE A 209 -8.28 7.67 13.94
C PHE A 209 -9.29 6.73 13.24
N SER A 210 -9.92 5.79 13.97
CA SER A 210 -11.03 5.00 13.43
C SER A 210 -12.23 5.92 13.10
N PRO A 211 -12.92 5.74 11.95
CA PRO A 211 -12.77 4.64 10.98
C PRO A 211 -11.72 4.88 9.89
N SER A 212 -11.10 6.06 9.81
CA SER A 212 -10.10 6.37 8.79
C SER A 212 -8.92 5.41 8.86
N VAL A 213 -8.38 5.11 10.04
CA VAL A 213 -7.56 3.89 10.22
C VAL A 213 -8.51 2.72 10.41
N ALA A 214 -8.70 1.95 9.33
CA ALA A 214 -9.66 0.86 9.28
C ALA A 214 -9.13 -0.42 9.93
N THR A 215 -7.84 -0.72 9.75
CA THR A 215 -7.23 -1.96 10.22
C THR A 215 -5.76 -1.77 10.57
N VAL A 216 -5.24 -2.56 11.50
CA VAL A 216 -3.82 -2.71 11.84
C VAL A 216 -3.42 -4.17 11.68
N ALA A 217 -2.66 -4.51 10.64
CA ALA A 217 -2.08 -5.84 10.49
C ALA A 217 -0.87 -6.01 11.43
N LEU A 218 -0.82 -7.11 12.17
CA LEU A 218 0.34 -7.50 12.98
C LEU A 218 1.03 -8.68 12.28
N VAL A 219 2.24 -8.45 11.80
CA VAL A 219 3.01 -9.46 11.04
C VAL A 219 4.33 -9.74 11.74
N PRO A 220 4.82 -10.99 11.79
CA PRO A 220 6.14 -11.28 12.33
C PRO A 220 7.24 -10.73 11.42
N VAL A 221 8.39 -10.40 11.99
CA VAL A 221 9.57 -10.08 11.19
C VAL A 221 10.08 -11.32 10.45
N GLY A 222 10.26 -11.20 9.14
CA GLY A 222 10.92 -12.19 8.30
C GLY A 222 12.44 -11.98 8.25
N LEU A 223 13.20 -12.98 8.68
CA LEU A 223 14.66 -12.96 8.69
C LEU A 223 15.22 -14.04 7.77
N THR A 224 16.20 -13.68 6.94
CA THR A 224 16.93 -14.65 6.10
C THR A 224 18.27 -15.03 6.74
N GLN A 225 18.92 -16.08 6.21
CA GLN A 225 20.28 -16.46 6.61
C GLN A 225 21.35 -15.45 6.16
N TYR A 226 21.08 -14.55 5.20
CA TYR A 226 22.07 -13.65 4.60
C TYR A 226 22.18 -12.29 5.32
N ARG A 227 22.04 -12.29 6.65
CA ARG A 227 21.94 -11.09 7.48
C ARG A 227 23.18 -10.78 8.34
N GLU A 228 24.31 -11.44 8.12
CA GLU A 228 25.50 -11.38 9.01
C GLU A 228 25.98 -9.95 9.33
N ARG A 229 25.74 -8.97 8.46
CA ARG A 229 26.15 -7.56 8.62
C ARG A 229 25.02 -6.62 9.04
N LEU A 230 23.86 -7.14 9.40
CA LEU A 230 22.69 -6.36 9.81
C LEU A 230 22.50 -6.44 11.33
N PRO A 231 21.76 -5.48 11.92
CA PRO A 231 21.41 -5.55 13.34
C PRO A 231 20.79 -6.90 13.71
N VAL A 232 21.20 -7.42 14.87
CA VAL A 232 20.70 -8.68 15.42
C VAL A 232 19.24 -8.49 15.80
N LEU A 233 18.38 -9.32 15.22
CA LEU A 233 16.96 -9.38 15.53
C LEU A 233 16.61 -10.83 15.88
N ARG A 234 15.66 -11.01 16.80
CA ARG A 234 15.15 -12.32 17.16
C ARG A 234 14.00 -12.70 16.21
N THR A 235 14.01 -13.92 15.72
CA THR A 235 12.85 -14.48 15.00
C THR A 235 11.73 -14.76 15.99
N PRO A 236 10.46 -14.41 15.68
CA PRO A 236 9.30 -14.83 16.44
C PRO A 236 9.21 -16.36 16.52
N ASP A 237 9.15 -16.90 17.73
CA ASP A 237 8.96 -18.34 17.96
C ASP A 237 7.50 -18.66 18.36
N GLY A 238 7.21 -19.94 18.58
CA GLY A 238 5.86 -20.36 18.96
C GLY A 238 5.42 -19.84 20.33
N MET A 239 6.33 -19.60 21.27
CA MET A 239 6.01 -19.05 22.59
C MET A 239 5.61 -17.59 22.46
N TYR A 240 6.42 -16.80 21.73
CA TYR A 240 6.12 -15.43 21.38
C TYR A 240 4.76 -15.30 20.68
N ALA A 241 4.50 -16.16 19.69
CA ALA A 241 3.24 -16.15 18.96
C ALA A 241 2.04 -16.45 19.89
N ARG A 242 2.15 -17.42 20.81
CA ARG A 242 1.11 -17.73 21.80
C ARG A 242 0.85 -16.56 22.74
N GLU A 243 1.90 -15.91 23.23
CA GLU A 243 1.81 -14.74 24.10
C GLU A 243 1.15 -13.57 23.39
N LEU A 244 1.61 -13.23 22.18
CA LEU A 244 1.03 -12.16 21.37
C LEU A 244 -0.46 -12.40 21.09
N LEU A 245 -0.84 -13.61 20.65
CA LEU A 245 -2.24 -13.94 20.37
C LEU A 245 -3.11 -13.87 21.63
N THR A 246 -2.57 -14.29 22.77
CA THR A 246 -3.27 -14.23 24.06
C THR A 246 -3.44 -12.79 24.53
N TRP A 247 -2.43 -11.95 24.33
CA TRP A 247 -2.43 -10.53 24.69
C TRP A 247 -3.35 -9.68 23.80
N VAL A 248 -3.38 -9.94 22.49
CA VAL A 248 -4.13 -9.11 21.53
C VAL A 248 -5.63 -9.43 21.54
N GLU A 249 -6.02 -10.66 21.87
CA GLU A 249 -7.41 -11.10 21.73
C GLU A 249 -8.41 -10.33 22.63
N PRO A 250 -8.12 -10.03 23.92
CA PRO A 250 -8.98 -9.15 24.71
C PRO A 250 -9.17 -7.77 24.09
N ARG A 251 -8.12 -7.18 23.50
CA ARG A 251 -8.19 -5.89 22.81
C ARG A 251 -9.08 -5.97 21.58
N ARG A 252 -8.93 -7.01 20.75
CA ARG A 252 -9.78 -7.27 19.57
C ARG A 252 -11.26 -7.40 19.93
N ARG A 253 -11.57 -8.09 21.03
CA ARG A 253 -12.95 -8.21 21.52
C ARG A 253 -13.51 -6.86 22.00
N ARG A 254 -12.68 -6.04 22.63
CA ARG A 254 -13.04 -4.70 23.10
C ARG A 254 -13.33 -3.77 21.91
N THR A 255 -12.40 -3.66 20.97
CA THR A 255 -12.55 -2.80 19.79
C THR A 255 -13.71 -3.24 18.91
N LEU A 256 -14.00 -4.54 18.81
CA LEU A 256 -15.18 -5.02 18.08
C LEU A 256 -16.49 -4.48 18.67
N ARG A 257 -16.58 -4.35 20.00
CA ARG A 257 -17.75 -3.78 20.68
C ARG A 257 -17.81 -2.26 20.57
N GLU A 258 -16.66 -1.60 20.67
CA GLU A 258 -16.56 -0.13 20.68
C GLU A 258 -16.65 0.49 19.28
N LEU A 259 -16.06 -0.16 18.27
CA LEU A 259 -15.83 0.38 16.93
C LEU A 259 -16.53 -0.44 15.82
N GLY A 260 -17.10 -1.60 16.15
CA GLY A 260 -17.65 -2.53 15.15
C GLY A 260 -16.57 -3.31 14.37
N THR A 261 -15.29 -3.17 14.73
CA THR A 261 -14.16 -3.88 14.11
C THR A 261 -13.17 -4.38 15.14
N ARG A 262 -12.56 -5.55 14.91
CA ARG A 262 -11.46 -6.06 15.75
C ARG A 262 -10.22 -5.17 15.71
N PHE A 263 -10.10 -4.27 14.72
CA PHE A 263 -9.05 -3.25 14.56
C PHE A 263 -7.64 -3.82 14.37
N ALA A 264 -7.14 -4.65 15.29
CA ALA A 264 -5.87 -5.36 15.19
C ALA A 264 -6.05 -6.80 14.65
N PHE A 265 -5.29 -7.14 13.62
CA PHE A 265 -5.37 -8.41 12.91
C PHE A 265 -3.99 -9.09 12.87
N PRO A 266 -3.74 -10.08 13.75
CA PRO A 266 -2.59 -10.95 13.61
C PRO A 266 -2.64 -11.70 12.29
N SER A 267 -1.50 -11.75 11.59
CA SER A 267 -1.31 -12.57 10.39
C SER A 267 -1.47 -14.07 10.68
N ASP A 268 -1.73 -14.82 9.61
CA ASP A 268 -1.91 -16.27 9.65
C ASP A 268 -0.66 -16.98 10.18
N GLU A 269 0.54 -16.41 9.95
CA GLU A 269 1.81 -16.93 10.44
C GLU A 269 1.86 -17.04 11.97
N PHE A 270 1.30 -16.08 12.71
CA PHE A 270 1.25 -16.19 14.17
C PHE A 270 0.39 -17.37 14.65
N TYR A 271 -0.69 -17.69 13.95
CA TYR A 271 -1.51 -18.86 14.29
C TYR A 271 -0.76 -20.17 14.00
N LEU A 272 -0.04 -20.23 12.88
CA LEU A 272 0.81 -21.36 12.53
C LEU A 272 1.92 -21.57 13.58
N LEU A 273 2.69 -20.53 13.90
CA LEU A 273 3.77 -20.59 14.91
C LEU A 273 3.24 -20.99 16.29
N ALA A 274 2.06 -20.48 16.67
CA ALA A 274 1.43 -20.80 17.93
C ALA A 274 0.85 -22.21 18.01
N GLY A 275 0.73 -22.93 16.88
CA GLY A 275 0.02 -24.21 16.79
C GLY A 275 -1.48 -24.06 17.04
N ARG A 276 -2.07 -22.90 16.71
CA ARG A 276 -3.50 -22.61 16.92
C ARG A 276 -4.26 -22.68 15.59
N PRO A 277 -5.53 -23.12 15.59
CA PRO A 277 -6.34 -23.07 14.38
C PRO A 277 -6.55 -21.61 13.95
N PHE A 278 -6.64 -21.40 12.63
CA PHE A 278 -6.99 -20.09 12.09
C PHE A 278 -8.38 -19.65 12.59
N PRO A 279 -8.60 -18.37 12.88
CA PRO A 279 -9.94 -17.84 13.18
C PRO A 279 -10.96 -18.14 12.09
N SER A 280 -12.25 -18.05 12.41
CA SER A 280 -13.34 -18.12 11.40
C SER A 280 -13.22 -16.99 10.36
N ALA A 281 -13.77 -17.17 9.15
CA ALA A 281 -13.81 -16.12 8.13
C ALA A 281 -14.37 -14.79 8.63
N ARG A 282 -15.41 -14.82 9.46
CA ARG A 282 -16.01 -13.61 10.06
C ARG A 282 -15.02 -12.79 10.90
N SER A 283 -14.00 -13.42 11.46
CA SER A 283 -12.97 -12.74 12.26
C SER A 283 -12.01 -11.88 11.43
N TYR A 284 -12.03 -12.03 10.10
CA TYR A 284 -11.18 -11.28 9.16
C TYR A 284 -11.89 -10.08 8.51
N GLU A 285 -13.18 -9.87 8.80
CA GLU A 285 -13.92 -8.63 8.50
C GLU A 285 -13.78 -8.15 7.05
N GLY A 286 -13.97 -9.06 6.10
CA GLY A 286 -13.88 -8.74 4.67
C GLY A 286 -12.48 -8.85 4.07
N TYR A 287 -11.49 -9.35 4.82
CA TYR A 287 -10.17 -9.71 4.31
C TYR A 287 -9.37 -8.53 3.71
N ALA A 288 -9.50 -7.35 4.31
CA ALA A 288 -8.82 -6.13 3.84
C ALA A 288 -7.28 -6.19 3.85
N GLN A 289 -6.70 -7.20 4.50
CA GLN A 289 -5.26 -7.34 4.74
C GLN A 289 -4.67 -8.62 4.13
N LEU A 290 -5.29 -9.18 3.08
CA LEU A 290 -4.78 -10.39 2.40
C LEU A 290 -3.33 -10.23 1.92
N GLY A 291 -2.99 -9.07 1.36
CA GLY A 291 -1.63 -8.76 0.90
C GLY A 291 -0.58 -8.78 2.02
N ASN A 292 -1.00 -8.70 3.29
CA ASN A 292 -0.16 -8.76 4.48
C ASN A 292 -0.17 -10.14 5.17
N GLY A 293 -0.68 -11.17 4.50
CA GLY A 293 -0.75 -12.52 5.09
C GLY A 293 -1.81 -12.65 6.18
N VAL A 294 -2.84 -11.78 6.20
CA VAL A 294 -3.95 -11.86 7.14
C VAL A 294 -5.15 -12.52 6.43
N GLY A 295 -5.45 -13.76 6.79
CA GLY A 295 -6.63 -14.50 6.33
C GLY A 295 -6.49 -15.25 5.01
N GLY A 296 -5.32 -15.19 4.37
CA GLY A 296 -5.03 -15.93 3.14
C GLY A 296 -5.17 -17.44 3.32
N SER A 297 -4.64 -18.00 4.42
CA SER A 297 -4.75 -19.42 4.74
C SER A 297 -6.20 -19.81 5.05
N ARG A 298 -6.94 -19.00 5.79
CA ARG A 298 -8.37 -19.24 6.06
C ARG A 298 -9.16 -19.25 4.74
N LYS A 299 -8.98 -18.24 3.90
CA LYS A 299 -9.68 -18.11 2.61
C LYS A 299 -9.37 -19.30 1.70
N PHE A 300 -8.09 -19.67 1.57
CA PHE A 300 -7.67 -20.85 0.83
C PHE A 300 -8.35 -22.13 1.32
N LEU A 301 -8.37 -22.37 2.64
CA LEU A 301 -9.02 -23.56 3.21
C LEU A 301 -10.52 -23.61 2.93
N GLU A 302 -11.21 -22.47 2.93
CA GLU A 302 -12.64 -22.40 2.60
C GLU A 302 -12.91 -22.64 1.12
N GLU A 303 -12.12 -22.02 0.25
CA GLU A 303 -12.19 -22.24 -1.20
C GLU A 303 -11.89 -23.69 -1.56
N PHE A 304 -10.85 -24.27 -0.97
CA PHE A 304 -10.48 -25.67 -1.16
C PHE A 304 -11.62 -26.61 -0.76
N ARG A 305 -12.27 -26.38 0.39
CA ARG A 305 -13.42 -27.19 0.82
C ARG A 305 -14.62 -27.06 -0.13
N ARG A 306 -14.89 -25.87 -0.66
CA ARG A 306 -15.96 -25.64 -1.63
C ARG A 306 -15.68 -26.35 -2.96
N CYS A 307 -14.44 -26.28 -3.43
CA CYS A 307 -14.01 -26.94 -4.67
C CYS A 307 -13.85 -28.45 -4.50
N GLY A 308 -13.56 -28.94 -3.29
CA GLY A 308 -13.40 -30.36 -2.97
C GLY A 308 -14.60 -31.21 -3.37
N ALA A 309 -15.82 -30.66 -3.25
CA ALA A 309 -17.05 -31.32 -3.72
C ALA A 309 -17.16 -31.46 -5.24
N ARG A 310 -16.28 -30.81 -6.01
CA ARG A 310 -16.22 -30.81 -7.48
C ARG A 310 -14.91 -31.40 -8.00
N LEU A 311 -14.02 -31.87 -7.13
CA LEU A 311 -12.80 -32.54 -7.57
C LEU A 311 -13.18 -33.90 -8.19
N PRO A 312 -12.48 -34.33 -9.25
CA PRO A 312 -12.66 -35.67 -9.79
C PRO A 312 -12.43 -36.68 -8.68
N SER A 313 -13.30 -37.69 -8.57
CA SER A 313 -13.04 -38.84 -7.72
C SER A 313 -11.74 -39.52 -8.17
N THR A 314 -10.75 -39.51 -7.29
CA THR A 314 -9.47 -40.25 -7.44
C THR A 314 -9.69 -41.74 -7.30
#